data_AF-Q0UC99-F1
#
_entry.id   AF-Q0UC99-F1
#
_cell.length_a   1.000
_cell.length_b   1.000
_cell.length_c   1.000
_cell.angle_alpha   90.00
_cell.angle_beta   90.00
_cell.angle_gamma   90.00
#
_symmetry.space_group_name_H-M   'P 1'
#
loop_
_entity.id
_entity.type
_entity.pdbx_description
1 polymer ?
#
loop_
_entity_poly.entity_id
_entity_poly.type
_entity_poly.pdbx_seq_one_letter_code
_entity_poly.pdbx_strand_id
1 'polypeptide(L)'
;MSDRRRSAECGSVGEVPLNNVPPIMKGASVHGWPGGQALDIEEAIASEHQAVKCMIEKLPLHKVEDAVRHMESGRVRFISVNVKD
;
A
#
# COMPACT_ATOMS: atom_id res chain seq x y z
N MET A 1 -31.47 5.82 -9.46
CA MET A 1 -30.56 6.22 -10.55
C MET A 1 -29.14 5.94 -10.07
N SER A 2 -28.57 4.85 -10.60
CA SER A 2 -27.39 4.16 -10.06
C SER A 2 -26.12 4.93 -10.38
N ASP A 3 -25.44 5.40 -9.35
CA ASP A 3 -24.11 6.00 -9.42
C ASP A 3 -23.12 4.92 -9.90
N ARG A 4 -22.76 5.01 -11.19
CA ARG A 4 -21.87 4.07 -11.88
C ARG A 4 -20.45 4.51 -11.56
N ARG A 5 -19.99 4.28 -10.32
CA ARG A 5 -18.58 4.46 -9.95
C ARG A 5 -17.76 3.56 -10.86
N ARG A 6 -16.98 4.19 -11.73
CA ARG A 6 -16.00 3.50 -12.57
C ARG A 6 -14.97 2.90 -11.63
N SER A 7 -15.07 1.60 -11.37
CA SER A 7 -13.98 0.82 -10.80
C SER A 7 -12.77 1.01 -11.72
N ALA A 8 -11.75 1.71 -11.25
CA ALA A 8 -10.44 1.64 -11.86
C ALA A 8 -9.89 0.23 -11.54
N GLU A 9 -10.22 -0.71 -12.42
CA GLU A 9 -9.80 -2.10 -12.32
C GLU A 9 -8.37 -2.20 -12.83
N CYS A 10 -7.41 -2.18 -11.91
CA CYS A 10 -6.08 -2.67 -12.25
C CYS A 10 -6.13 -4.20 -12.18
N GLY A 11 -6.16 -4.82 -13.36
CA GLY A 11 -6.04 -6.26 -13.51
C GLY A 11 -4.79 -6.77 -12.80
N SER A 12 -4.96 -7.87 -12.06
CA SER A 12 -3.92 -8.66 -11.41
C SER A 12 -2.60 -8.68 -12.19
N VAL A 13 -1.54 -8.13 -11.59
CA VAL A 13 -0.18 -8.29 -12.09
C VAL A 13 0.30 -9.68 -11.70
N GLY A 14 0.13 -10.66 -12.60
CA GLY A 14 0.63 -12.03 -12.47
C GLY A 14 -0.43 -13.11 -12.20
N GLU A 15 -0.04 -14.38 -12.36
CA GLU A 15 -0.88 -15.54 -12.05
C GLU A 15 -0.93 -15.77 -10.54
N VAL A 16 -2.13 -15.65 -9.96
CA VAL A 16 -2.43 -16.04 -8.57
C VAL A 16 -3.42 -17.19 -8.62
N PRO A 17 -2.99 -18.46 -8.39
CA PRO A 17 -3.90 -19.59 -8.38
C PRO A 17 -4.91 -19.44 -7.23
N LEU A 18 -6.18 -19.27 -7.57
CA LEU A 18 -7.27 -19.06 -6.63
C LEU A 18 -8.30 -20.19 -6.74
N ASN A 19 -8.71 -20.74 -5.60
CA ASN A 19 -9.86 -21.64 -5.57
C ASN A 19 -11.14 -20.83 -5.72
N ASN A 20 -11.91 -21.10 -6.77
CA ASN A 20 -13.12 -20.34 -7.11
C ASN A 20 -14.34 -20.74 -6.25
N VAL A 21 -14.31 -21.88 -5.55
CA VAL A 21 -15.47 -22.36 -4.77
C VAL A 21 -15.80 -21.42 -3.58
N PRO A 22 -14.85 -20.99 -2.73
CA PRO A 22 -15.16 -20.11 -1.61
C PRO A 22 -15.69 -18.71 -2.01
N PRO A 23 -15.12 -17.99 -3.01
CA PRO A 23 -15.65 -16.71 -3.45
C PRO A 23 -17.05 -16.80 -4.03
N ILE A 24 -17.35 -17.83 -4.82
CA ILE A 24 -18.67 -18.04 -5.42
C ILE A 24 -19.73 -18.31 -4.35
N MET A 25 -19.44 -19.22 -3.41
CA MET A 25 -20.38 -19.58 -2.35
C MET A 25 -20.65 -18.42 -1.37
N LYS A 26 -19.71 -17.48 -1.23
CA LYS A 26 -19.81 -16.34 -0.31
C LYS A 26 -20.12 -15.00 -1.00
N GLY A 27 -20.18 -14.97 -2.33
CA GLY A 27 -20.29 -13.72 -3.11
C GLY A 27 -19.12 -12.75 -2.87
N ALA A 28 -17.91 -13.27 -2.63
CA ALA A 28 -16.74 -12.44 -2.35
C ALA A 28 -16.03 -12.00 -3.64
N SER A 29 -15.49 -10.79 -3.66
CA SER A 29 -14.73 -10.23 -4.79
C SER A 29 -13.25 -10.08 -4.47
N VAL A 30 -12.42 -10.20 -5.50
CA VAL A 30 -10.96 -9.97 -5.43
C VAL A 30 -10.65 -8.75 -6.28
N HIS A 31 -10.05 -7.74 -5.68
CA HIS A 31 -9.67 -6.49 -6.35
C HIS A 31 -8.17 -6.24 -6.16
N GLY A 32 -7.50 -5.82 -7.24
CA GLY A 32 -6.12 -5.37 -7.21
C GLY A 32 -6.05 -3.84 -7.27
N TRP A 33 -5.16 -3.24 -6.47
CA TRP A 33 -4.92 -1.80 -6.50
C TRP A 33 -3.41 -1.52 -6.50
N PRO A 34 -2.83 -1.02 -7.60
CA PRO A 34 -1.38 -0.86 -7.76
C PRO A 34 -0.87 0.44 -7.10
N GLY A 35 -1.77 1.35 -6.74
CA GLY A 35 -1.46 2.63 -6.13
C GLY A 35 -2.68 3.55 -6.09
N GLY A 36 -2.78 4.35 -5.02
CA GLY A 36 -3.84 5.36 -4.83
C GLY A 36 -3.88 6.43 -5.92
N GLN A 37 -5.05 6.97 -6.17
CA GLN A 37 -5.21 8.19 -6.96
C GLN A 37 -4.72 9.41 -6.14
N ALA A 38 -4.39 10.51 -6.81
CA ALA A 38 -3.99 11.76 -6.15
C ALA A 38 -4.99 12.22 -5.07
N LEU A 39 -6.30 12.06 -5.33
CA LEU A 39 -7.35 12.39 -4.36
C LEU A 39 -7.29 11.50 -3.10
N ASP A 40 -6.99 10.21 -3.25
CA ASP A 40 -6.84 9.29 -2.11
C ASP A 40 -5.66 9.71 -1.22
N ILE A 41 -4.62 10.29 -1.83
CA ILE A 41 -3.45 10.82 -1.10
C ILE A 41 -3.81 12.11 -0.36
N GLU A 42 -4.57 13.01 -0.98
CA GLU A 42 -5.04 14.25 -0.33
C GLU A 42 -5.95 13.96 0.87
N GLU A 43 -6.86 13.00 0.74
CA GLU A 43 -7.72 12.53 1.83
C GLU A 43 -6.89 11.86 2.95
N ALA A 44 -5.85 11.09 2.59
CA ALA A 44 -4.95 10.49 3.57
C ALA A 44 -4.15 11.55 4.35
N ILE A 45 -3.71 12.64 3.71
CA ILE A 45 -3.04 13.75 4.39
C ILE A 45 -4.03 14.50 5.32
N ALA A 46 -5.27 14.71 4.87
CA ALA A 46 -6.31 15.32 5.71
C ALA A 46 -6.67 14.46 6.94
N SER A 47 -6.34 13.17 6.93
CA SER A 47 -6.56 12.25 8.06
C SER A 47 -5.61 12.46 9.25
N GLU A 48 -4.67 13.42 9.20
CA GLU A 48 -3.81 13.80 10.33
C GLU A 48 -4.61 14.06 11.63
N HIS A 49 -5.84 14.56 11.51
CA HIS A 49 -6.75 14.81 12.64
C HIS A 49 -7.28 13.52 13.31
N GLN A 50 -7.15 12.36 12.66
CA GLN A 50 -7.65 11.08 13.14
C GLN A 50 -6.62 10.30 13.98
N ALA A 51 -5.51 10.96 14.38
CA ALA A 51 -4.46 10.41 15.25
C ALA A 51 -3.77 9.14 14.70
N VAL A 52 -3.82 8.91 13.38
CA VAL A 52 -3.08 7.83 12.72
C VAL A 52 -1.59 8.20 12.69
N LYS A 53 -0.77 7.51 13.48
CA LYS A 53 0.68 7.72 13.53
C LYS A 53 1.40 6.72 12.64
N CYS A 54 2.06 7.21 11.59
CA CYS A 54 2.98 6.43 10.79
C CYS A 54 4.20 6.03 11.64
N MET A 55 4.38 4.72 11.84
CA MET A 55 5.58 4.19 12.48
C MET A 55 6.72 4.21 11.45
N ILE A 56 7.70 5.08 11.67
CA ILE A 56 8.81 5.28 10.74
C ILE A 56 10.16 5.03 11.41
N GLU A 57 11.08 4.44 10.66
CA GLU A 57 12.49 4.36 11.01
C GLU A 57 13.26 5.35 10.13
N LYS A 58 13.88 6.35 10.76
CA LYS A 58 14.63 7.40 10.05
C LYS A 58 16.07 6.94 9.85
N LEU A 59 16.47 6.76 8.60
CA LEU A 59 17.84 6.45 8.21
C LEU A 59 18.43 7.67 7.50
N PRO A 60 19.69 8.03 7.74
CA PRO A 60 20.27 9.20 7.12
C PRO A 60 20.57 8.92 5.64
N LEU A 61 20.31 9.90 4.78
CA LEU A 61 20.46 9.77 3.32
C LEU A 61 21.87 9.39 2.87
N HIS A 62 22.91 9.66 3.67
CA HIS A 62 24.29 9.26 3.34
C HIS A 62 24.57 7.75 3.49
N LYS A 63 23.61 6.96 3.99
CA LYS A 63 23.70 5.50 4.15
C LYS A 63 22.60 4.75 3.40
N VAL A 64 22.24 5.22 2.20
CA VAL A 64 21.16 4.60 1.40
C VAL A 64 21.45 3.12 1.12
N GLU A 65 22.68 2.76 0.79
CA GLU A 65 23.04 1.38 0.46
C GLU A 65 22.82 0.43 1.65
N ASP A 66 23.19 0.87 2.85
CA ASP A 66 22.96 0.13 4.08
C ASP A 66 21.47 0.09 4.45
N ALA A 67 20.72 1.17 4.19
CA ALA A 67 19.28 1.21 4.38
C ALA A 67 18.53 0.22 3.48
N VAL A 68 18.92 0.11 2.20
CA VAL A 68 18.35 -0.86 1.26
C VAL A 68 18.66 -2.28 1.71
N ARG A 69 19.92 -2.58 2.07
CA ARG A 69 20.29 -3.90 2.61
C ARG A 69 19.58 -4.23 3.92
N HIS A 70 19.31 -3.23 4.75
CA HIS A 70 18.56 -3.41 5.99
C HIS A 70 17.09 -3.76 5.71
N MET A 71 16.47 -3.09 4.75
CA MET A 71 15.12 -3.39 4.24
C MET A 71 15.04 -4.81 3.67
N GLU A 72 15.98 -5.20 2.81
CA GLU A 72 16.03 -6.56 2.22
C GLU A 72 16.22 -7.65 3.29
N SER A 73 16.95 -7.34 4.37
CA SER A 73 17.15 -8.28 5.47
C SER A 73 15.92 -8.50 6.36
N GLY A 74 14.81 -7.79 6.12
CA GLY A 74 13.56 -7.92 6.88
C GLY A 74 13.68 -7.49 8.34
N ARG A 75 14.75 -6.80 8.72
CA ARG A 75 15.01 -6.33 10.10
C ARG A 75 14.36 -4.99 10.41
N VAL A 76 13.88 -4.29 9.39
CA VAL A 76 13.12 -3.05 9.55
C VAL A 76 11.79 -3.37 10.21
N ARG A 77 11.47 -2.70 11.32
CA ARG A 77 10.21 -2.93 12.04
C ARG A 77 8.98 -2.35 11.33
N PHE A 78 9.18 -1.31 10.49
CA PHE A 78 8.10 -0.58 9.79
C PHE A 78 8.57 -0.02 8.42
N ILE A 79 8.17 1.20 8.07
CA ILE A 79 8.58 1.89 6.85
C ILE A 79 9.89 2.62 7.12
N SER A 80 10.94 2.30 6.35
CA SER A 80 12.19 3.07 6.36
C SER A 80 12.03 4.37 5.58
N VAL A 81 12.43 5.49 6.18
CA VAL A 81 12.41 6.81 5.55
C VAL A 81 13.83 7.36 5.55
N ASN A 82 14.33 7.73 4.37
CA ASN A 82 15.62 8.38 4.22
C ASN A 82 15.47 9.89 4.46
N VAL A 83 16.13 10.41 5.47
CA VAL A 83 16.10 11.84 5.82
C VAL A 83 17.36 12.51 5.31
N LYS A 84 17.19 13.63 4.60
CA LYS A 84 18.28 14.51 4.22
C LYS A 84 18.61 15.40 5.41
N ASP A 85 19.85 15.34 5.88
CA ASP A 85 20.37 16.23 6.93
C ASP A 85 20.34 17.70 6.51
#